data_AF-A0A919R285-F1
#
_entry.id   AF-A0A919R285-F1
#
_cell.length_a   1.000
_cell.length_b   1.000
_cell.length_c   1.000
_cell.angle_alpha   90.00
_cell.angle_beta   90.00
_cell.angle_gamma   90.00
#
_symmetry.space_group_name_H-M   'P 1'
#
loop_
_entity.id
_entity.type
_entity.pdbx_description
1 polymer ?
#
loop_
_entity_poly.entity_id
_entity_poly.type
_entity_poly.pdbx_seq_one_letter_code
_entity_poly.pdbx_strand_id
1 'polypeptide(L)'
;MRKSAWRIGAAIALISAGITGCGASPAGTAGDAASVAGGADTIKVGLLHSLSGTMAISEVTVRDAEMLAVEEINAAGGVLGKKLVPVVEDGASDWPTFAEKATKLIARDRVATVFGGWTSASRKAMLPVFEKRKALLWYPVQYEGLESSPNIFYTGATTNQQIVPALDYLKEQGKKSVFLVGSDYVFPRTANKIIKAYAAANGMKVLGEEYTPLGHTEYGTLVNKVVQARPDAVFNTLNGDSNVAFFKQLKSAGVTAKDMPVMSVSVAEEEVKGIGVDNIAGHLVAWNYYQTTKNAANDKFVAAFKARYGADRVTSDPMEAGYNAVYLWAEAVKKAGSTDVEAVKKAAGGIALDRPEGQVTIDGDNQHMFKTARIGEVEPDGQIKEVWNSGKPIKPDPYLRTYSWAGGLV
;
A
#
# COMPACT_ATOMS: atom_id res chain seq x y z
N MET A 1 28.86 -11.23 -52.50
CA MET A 1 29.13 -12.20 -53.58
C MET A 1 29.79 -13.43 -52.99
N ARG A 2 29.35 -14.64 -53.42
CA ARG A 2 29.83 -16.01 -53.12
C ARG A 2 29.54 -16.51 -51.68
N LYS A 3 28.47 -17.29 -51.45
CA LYS A 3 28.16 -18.71 -51.84
C LYS A 3 29.16 -19.72 -51.23
N SER A 4 28.67 -20.60 -50.35
CA SER A 4 28.43 -22.02 -50.69
C SER A 4 27.93 -22.83 -49.49
N ALA A 5 26.94 -23.68 -49.77
CA ALA A 5 26.31 -24.66 -48.89
C ALA A 5 26.88 -26.06 -49.12
N TRP A 6 26.78 -26.96 -48.12
CA TRP A 6 26.63 -28.42 -48.31
C TRP A 6 26.16 -29.05 -46.97
N ARG A 7 24.92 -29.57 -46.89
CA ARG A 7 24.41 -30.93 -47.18
C ARG A 7 24.62 -31.97 -46.05
N ILE A 8 23.52 -32.24 -45.36
CA ILE A 8 22.84 -33.54 -45.06
C ILE A 8 23.71 -34.81 -45.02
N GLY A 9 23.60 -35.54 -43.90
CA GLY A 9 23.83 -36.99 -43.82
C GLY A 9 23.23 -37.56 -42.53
N ALA A 10 22.07 -38.23 -42.64
CA ALA A 10 21.47 -39.03 -41.57
C ALA A 10 21.89 -40.51 -41.75
N ALA A 11 22.19 -41.21 -40.66
CA ALA A 11 22.26 -42.67 -40.63
C ALA A 11 21.82 -43.20 -39.25
N ILE A 12 20.79 -44.04 -39.29
CA ILE A 12 20.20 -44.82 -38.20
C ILE A 12 20.95 -46.15 -38.11
N ALA A 13 21.21 -46.64 -36.89
CA ALA A 13 21.45 -48.06 -36.64
C ALA A 13 20.92 -48.46 -35.25
N LEU A 14 19.94 -49.36 -35.28
CA LEU A 14 19.32 -50.09 -34.17
C LEU A 14 20.26 -51.19 -33.65
N ILE A 15 20.38 -51.37 -32.34
CA ILE A 15 20.65 -52.68 -31.72
C ILE A 15 19.76 -52.82 -30.48
N SER A 16 18.86 -53.80 -30.58
CA SER A 16 18.02 -54.34 -29.52
C SER A 16 18.62 -55.64 -28.98
N ALA A 17 18.65 -55.82 -27.66
CA ALA A 17 18.75 -57.13 -27.03
C ALA A 17 18.00 -57.10 -25.69
N GLY A 18 16.90 -57.86 -25.62
CA GLY A 18 16.12 -58.07 -24.42
C GLY A 18 16.63 -59.26 -23.60
N ILE A 19 16.35 -59.23 -22.30
CA ILE A 19 16.38 -60.40 -21.43
C ILE A 19 15.08 -60.40 -20.62
N THR A 20 14.27 -61.43 -20.83
CA THR A 20 13.10 -61.81 -20.05
C THR A 20 13.48 -62.95 -19.10
N GLY A 21 12.90 -62.96 -17.89
CA GLY A 21 12.94 -64.14 -17.01
C GLY A 21 12.32 -63.92 -15.62
N CYS A 22 11.07 -64.41 -15.46
CA CYS A 22 10.39 -65.07 -14.32
C CYS A 22 10.74 -64.67 -12.86
N GLY A 23 9.85 -64.58 -11.87
CA GLY A 23 8.45 -64.97 -11.69
C GLY A 23 8.16 -65.15 -10.18
N ALA A 24 6.89 -64.96 -9.79
CA ALA A 24 6.18 -65.40 -8.57
C ALA A 24 6.49 -64.80 -7.17
N SER A 25 5.41 -64.35 -6.51
CA SER A 25 5.27 -63.72 -5.18
C SER A 25 5.55 -64.63 -3.97
N PRO A 26 5.66 -64.04 -2.76
CA PRO A 26 4.62 -64.32 -1.75
C PRO A 26 4.19 -63.09 -0.92
N ALA A 27 3.13 -63.34 -0.14
CA ALA A 27 2.34 -62.43 0.71
C ALA A 27 3.12 -61.61 1.76
N GLY A 28 2.55 -60.47 2.16
CA GLY A 28 2.99 -59.68 3.31
C GLY A 28 2.10 -58.46 3.59
N THR A 29 1.56 -58.42 4.80
CA THR A 29 0.63 -57.46 5.43
C THR A 29 1.16 -56.04 5.64
N ALA A 30 0.20 -55.10 5.68
CA ALA A 30 0.15 -53.85 6.45
C ALA A 30 1.12 -52.70 6.10
N GLY A 31 0.52 -51.54 5.85
CA GLY A 31 1.20 -50.25 5.86
C GLY A 31 0.35 -49.20 5.16
N ASP A 32 -0.45 -48.46 5.93
CA ASP A 32 -1.01 -47.18 5.50
C ASP A 32 0.15 -46.28 5.06
N ALA A 33 0.42 -46.27 3.76
CA ALA A 33 1.27 -45.27 3.15
C ALA A 33 0.44 -43.98 3.11
N ALA A 34 0.51 -43.22 4.20
CA ALA A 34 0.24 -41.80 4.16
C ALA A 34 1.06 -41.23 2.99
N SER A 35 0.37 -40.87 1.92
CA SER A 35 0.94 -40.18 0.79
C SER A 35 1.50 -38.87 1.32
N VAL A 36 2.81 -38.83 1.58
CA VAL A 36 3.55 -37.58 1.70
C VAL A 36 3.52 -36.97 0.31
N ALA A 37 2.45 -36.25 0.02
CA ALA A 37 2.35 -35.42 -1.16
C ALA A 37 3.50 -34.41 -1.07
N GLY A 38 4.52 -34.62 -1.91
CA GLY A 38 5.57 -33.66 -2.19
C GLY A 38 4.98 -32.42 -2.86
N GLY A 39 4.24 -31.62 -2.08
CA GLY A 39 3.77 -30.31 -2.49
C GLY A 39 4.94 -29.33 -2.38
N ALA A 40 5.24 -28.63 -3.47
CA ALA A 40 6.38 -27.72 -3.64
C ALA A 40 6.84 -27.03 -2.34
N ASP A 41 8.16 -26.97 -2.13
CA ASP A 41 8.82 -26.40 -0.94
C ASP A 41 8.62 -24.88 -0.75
N THR A 42 7.81 -24.26 -1.61
CA THR A 42 7.62 -22.82 -1.66
C THR A 42 6.16 -22.41 -1.85
N ILE A 43 5.83 -21.20 -1.40
CA ILE A 43 4.56 -20.51 -1.63
C ILE A 43 4.86 -19.24 -2.41
N LYS A 44 4.29 -19.09 -3.61
CA LYS A 44 4.46 -17.85 -4.37
C LYS A 44 3.53 -16.76 -3.86
N VAL A 45 4.04 -15.53 -3.73
CA VAL A 45 3.25 -14.33 -3.41
C VAL A 45 3.52 -13.25 -4.45
N GLY A 46 2.50 -12.51 -4.85
CA GLY A 46 2.64 -11.42 -5.81
C GLY A 46 2.98 -10.10 -5.12
N LEU A 47 3.88 -9.32 -5.70
CA LEU A 47 4.13 -7.92 -5.33
C LEU A 47 3.84 -7.06 -6.56
N LEU A 48 2.79 -6.24 -6.51
CA LEU A 48 2.31 -5.47 -7.65
C LEU A 48 2.26 -3.98 -7.32
N HIS A 49 3.26 -3.26 -7.81
CA HIS A 49 3.53 -1.85 -7.51
C HIS A 49 4.03 -1.15 -8.76
N SER A 50 3.87 0.17 -8.84
CA SER A 50 4.52 0.98 -9.87
C SER A 50 6.02 1.06 -9.60
N LEU A 51 6.81 0.39 -10.44
CA LEU A 51 8.27 0.49 -10.46
C LEU A 51 8.75 1.53 -11.49
N SER A 52 7.83 2.00 -12.32
CA SER A 52 7.99 3.10 -13.27
C SER A 52 6.74 4.01 -13.28
N GLY A 53 6.86 5.17 -13.90
CA GLY A 53 5.80 6.18 -13.97
C GLY A 53 5.75 7.11 -12.74
N THR A 54 4.69 7.93 -12.68
CA THR A 54 4.56 9.05 -11.73
C THR A 54 4.53 8.63 -10.26
N MET A 55 4.07 7.41 -9.97
CA MET A 55 3.97 6.87 -8.61
C MET A 55 5.20 6.06 -8.18
N ALA A 56 6.22 5.89 -9.05
CA ALA A 56 7.39 5.05 -8.75
C ALA A 56 8.17 5.52 -7.52
N ILE A 57 8.24 6.84 -7.27
CA ILE A 57 8.89 7.40 -6.08
C ILE A 57 8.28 6.83 -4.78
N SER A 58 6.97 6.60 -4.78
CA SER A 58 6.24 6.11 -3.62
C SER A 58 6.22 4.57 -3.60
N GLU A 59 5.86 3.94 -4.71
CA GLU A 59 5.53 2.51 -4.77
C GLU A 59 6.73 1.56 -4.74
N VAL A 60 7.90 1.98 -5.26
CA VAL A 60 9.14 1.17 -5.16
C VAL A 60 9.50 0.89 -3.70
N THR A 61 9.26 1.85 -2.82
CA THR A 61 9.61 1.74 -1.40
C THR A 61 8.69 0.77 -0.66
N VAL A 62 7.41 0.72 -1.02
CA VAL A 62 6.44 -0.25 -0.47
C VAL A 62 6.83 -1.66 -0.88
N ARG A 63 7.17 -1.87 -2.17
CA ARG A 63 7.71 -3.14 -2.66
C ARG A 63 8.95 -3.57 -1.87
N ASP A 64 9.88 -2.64 -1.62
CA ASP A 64 11.09 -2.93 -0.83
C ASP A 64 10.73 -3.37 0.61
N ALA A 65 9.75 -2.72 1.26
CA ALA A 65 9.32 -3.08 2.60
C ALA A 65 8.62 -4.46 2.65
N GLU A 66 7.78 -4.78 1.66
CA GLU A 66 7.17 -6.11 1.53
C GLU A 66 8.21 -7.21 1.27
N MET A 67 9.22 -6.93 0.44
CA MET A 67 10.36 -7.82 0.22
C MET A 67 11.13 -8.09 1.51
N LEU A 68 11.38 -7.06 2.33
CA LEU A 68 12.00 -7.24 3.65
C LEU A 68 11.16 -8.17 4.55
N ALA A 69 9.85 -7.99 4.61
CA ALA A 69 8.97 -8.88 5.39
C ALA A 69 9.06 -10.33 4.90
N VAL A 70 9.07 -10.55 3.59
CA VAL A 70 9.25 -11.87 2.97
C VAL A 70 10.59 -12.50 3.37
N GLU A 71 11.68 -11.72 3.32
CA GLU A 71 13.03 -12.16 3.71
C GLU A 71 13.07 -12.58 5.20
N GLU A 72 12.49 -11.77 6.09
CA GLU A 72 12.44 -12.05 7.53
C GLU A 72 11.59 -13.28 7.86
N ILE A 73 10.41 -13.42 7.26
CA ILE A 73 9.54 -14.59 7.42
C ILE A 73 10.25 -15.85 6.94
N ASN A 74 10.95 -15.77 5.80
CA ASN A 74 11.76 -16.87 5.29
C ASN A 74 12.90 -17.23 6.24
N ALA A 75 13.62 -16.25 6.80
CA ALA A 75 14.66 -16.50 7.78
C ALA A 75 14.10 -17.20 9.04
N ALA A 76 12.86 -16.88 9.43
CA ALA A 76 12.14 -17.49 10.56
C ALA A 76 11.50 -18.87 10.26
N GLY A 77 11.84 -19.50 9.12
CA GLY A 77 11.33 -20.84 8.76
C GLY A 77 10.20 -20.85 7.74
N GLY A 78 9.71 -19.68 7.32
CA GLY A 78 8.66 -19.55 6.31
C GLY A 78 7.24 -19.67 6.90
N VAL A 79 6.28 -20.04 6.04
CA VAL A 79 4.86 -20.19 6.40
C VAL A 79 4.46 -21.63 6.14
N LEU A 80 3.92 -22.31 7.16
CA LEU A 80 3.60 -23.74 7.11
C LEU A 80 4.81 -24.61 6.65
N GLY A 81 6.02 -24.22 7.10
CA GLY A 81 7.27 -24.88 6.73
C GLY A 81 7.77 -24.63 5.30
N LYS A 82 7.11 -23.74 4.53
CA LYS A 82 7.45 -23.42 3.14
C LYS A 82 8.01 -22.02 3.01
N LYS A 83 9.01 -21.83 2.15
CA LYS A 83 9.56 -20.49 1.87
C LYS A 83 8.64 -19.69 0.94
N LEU A 84 8.48 -18.41 1.22
CA LEU A 84 7.79 -17.47 0.36
C LEU A 84 8.69 -17.09 -0.83
N VAL A 85 8.13 -17.12 -2.04
CA VAL A 85 8.79 -16.72 -3.29
C VAL A 85 8.05 -15.53 -3.89
N PRO A 86 8.58 -14.31 -3.80
CA PRO A 86 7.93 -13.13 -4.35
C PRO A 86 8.01 -13.14 -5.88
N VAL A 87 6.89 -12.82 -6.53
CA VAL A 87 6.78 -12.57 -7.98
C VAL A 87 6.41 -11.10 -8.15
N VAL A 88 7.37 -10.31 -8.63
CA VAL A 88 7.24 -8.85 -8.74
C VAL A 88 6.75 -8.47 -10.13
N GLU A 89 5.75 -7.59 -10.21
CA GLU A 89 5.27 -7.00 -11.45
C GLU A 89 5.22 -5.47 -11.34
N ASP A 90 5.53 -4.80 -12.45
CA ASP A 90 5.45 -3.34 -12.58
C ASP A 90 4.05 -2.93 -13.06
N GLY A 91 3.36 -2.14 -12.24
CA GLY A 91 2.07 -1.52 -12.57
C GLY A 91 2.19 -0.24 -13.41
N ALA A 92 3.40 0.30 -13.60
CA ALA A 92 3.75 1.43 -14.46
C ALA A 92 2.94 2.72 -14.24
N SER A 93 2.34 2.91 -13.05
CA SER A 93 1.38 3.98 -12.76
C SER A 93 0.16 4.00 -13.72
N ASP A 94 -0.21 2.84 -14.27
CA ASP A 94 -1.27 2.68 -15.28
C ASP A 94 -2.33 1.66 -14.83
N TRP A 95 -3.57 2.11 -14.63
CA TRP A 95 -4.64 1.30 -14.02
C TRP A 95 -4.98 0.03 -14.82
N PRO A 96 -5.09 0.08 -16.15
CA PRO A 96 -5.24 -1.12 -16.98
C PRO A 96 -4.08 -2.11 -16.82
N THR A 97 -2.83 -1.62 -16.77
CA THR A 97 -1.63 -2.44 -16.54
C THR A 97 -1.72 -3.17 -15.21
N PHE A 98 -2.14 -2.50 -14.12
CA PHE A 98 -2.38 -3.15 -12.83
C PHE A 98 -3.36 -4.33 -12.95
N ALA A 99 -4.49 -4.17 -13.65
CA ALA A 99 -5.46 -5.25 -13.84
C ALA A 99 -4.90 -6.42 -14.68
N GLU A 100 -4.11 -6.11 -15.72
CA GLU A 100 -3.41 -7.11 -16.54
C GLU A 100 -2.41 -7.91 -15.68
N LYS A 101 -1.56 -7.22 -14.91
CA LYS A 101 -0.54 -7.86 -14.07
C LYS A 101 -1.14 -8.64 -12.92
N ALA A 102 -2.22 -8.15 -12.30
CA ALA A 102 -2.98 -8.92 -11.32
C ALA A 102 -3.52 -10.23 -11.94
N THR A 103 -4.06 -10.15 -13.16
CA THR A 103 -4.52 -11.35 -13.89
C THR A 103 -3.39 -12.33 -14.15
N LYS A 104 -2.22 -11.85 -14.57
CA LYS A 104 -1.03 -12.67 -14.81
C LYS A 104 -0.55 -13.35 -13.51
N LEU A 105 -0.41 -12.61 -12.42
CA LEU A 105 0.02 -13.13 -11.11
C LEU A 105 -0.91 -14.27 -10.65
N ILE A 106 -2.22 -14.06 -10.73
CA ILE A 106 -3.21 -15.04 -10.27
C ILE A 106 -3.30 -16.24 -11.23
N ALA A 107 -3.50 -16.00 -12.53
CA ALA A 107 -3.84 -17.06 -13.47
C ALA A 107 -2.62 -17.85 -13.97
N ARG A 108 -1.50 -17.15 -14.20
CA ARG A 108 -0.29 -17.75 -14.79
C ARG A 108 0.72 -18.13 -13.73
N ASP A 109 1.06 -17.19 -12.85
CA ASP A 109 2.12 -17.41 -11.86
C ASP A 109 1.61 -18.18 -10.63
N ARG A 110 0.28 -18.24 -10.44
CA ARG A 110 -0.46 -18.98 -9.40
C ARG A 110 0.01 -18.59 -8.00
N VAL A 111 0.12 -17.28 -7.76
CA VAL A 111 0.43 -16.76 -6.43
C VAL A 111 -0.72 -17.03 -5.45
N ALA A 112 -0.39 -17.28 -4.19
CA ALA A 112 -1.37 -17.50 -3.13
C ALA A 112 -2.12 -16.22 -2.73
N THR A 113 -1.46 -15.07 -2.85
CA THR A 113 -2.02 -13.73 -2.61
C THR A 113 -1.19 -12.68 -3.36
N VAL A 114 -1.71 -11.47 -3.47
CA VAL A 114 -1.00 -10.30 -3.99
C VAL A 114 -0.96 -9.23 -2.91
N PHE A 115 0.22 -8.67 -2.65
CA PHE A 115 0.41 -7.41 -1.93
C PHE A 115 0.65 -6.33 -2.96
N GLY A 116 -0.10 -5.23 -2.91
CA GLY A 116 0.06 -4.22 -3.94
C GLY A 116 -1.06 -3.21 -4.12
N GLY A 117 -0.81 -2.32 -5.08
CA GLY A 117 -1.67 -1.20 -5.41
C GLY A 117 -1.36 0.05 -4.59
N TRP A 118 -1.52 1.21 -5.23
CA TRP A 118 -1.37 2.51 -4.60
C TRP A 118 -2.59 3.38 -4.84
N THR A 119 -2.80 3.85 -6.07
CA THR A 119 -3.98 4.69 -6.31
C THR A 119 -5.26 3.88 -6.23
N SER A 120 -6.33 4.54 -5.77
CA SER A 120 -7.67 3.97 -5.82
C SER A 120 -8.13 3.62 -7.24
N ALA A 121 -7.57 4.25 -8.28
CA ALA A 121 -7.86 3.89 -9.65
C ALA A 121 -7.23 2.52 -10.01
N SER A 122 -5.97 2.26 -9.63
CA SER A 122 -5.36 0.91 -9.73
C SER A 122 -6.20 -0.12 -8.98
N ARG A 123 -6.57 0.18 -7.72
CA ARG A 123 -7.37 -0.73 -6.88
C ARG A 123 -8.71 -1.06 -7.55
N LYS A 124 -9.45 -0.07 -8.03
CA LYS A 124 -10.73 -0.28 -8.71
C LYS A 124 -10.59 -1.05 -10.02
N ALA A 125 -9.49 -0.88 -10.76
CA ALA A 125 -9.21 -1.68 -11.95
C ALA A 125 -8.90 -3.14 -11.61
N MET A 126 -8.19 -3.37 -10.50
CA MET A 126 -7.85 -4.72 -10.01
C MET A 126 -9.03 -5.44 -9.35
N LEU A 127 -9.91 -4.74 -8.65
CA LEU A 127 -11.05 -5.29 -7.89
C LEU A 127 -11.82 -6.40 -8.63
N PRO A 128 -12.34 -6.19 -9.86
CA PRO A 128 -13.07 -7.23 -10.58
C PRO A 128 -12.22 -8.46 -10.92
N VAL A 129 -10.90 -8.31 -11.04
CA VAL A 129 -9.97 -9.44 -11.26
C VAL A 129 -9.93 -10.32 -10.01
N PHE A 130 -9.77 -9.71 -8.83
CA PHE A 130 -9.69 -10.44 -7.56
C PHE A 130 -11.01 -11.11 -7.19
N GLU A 131 -12.14 -10.43 -7.34
CA GLU A 131 -13.47 -11.00 -7.05
C GLU A 131 -13.82 -12.15 -8.00
N LYS A 132 -13.66 -11.95 -9.32
CA LYS A 132 -13.97 -13.00 -10.33
C LYS A 132 -13.12 -14.25 -10.13
N ARG A 133 -11.87 -14.08 -9.70
CA ARG A 133 -10.92 -15.19 -9.51
C ARG A 133 -10.89 -15.73 -8.09
N LYS A 134 -11.67 -15.15 -7.17
CA LYS A 134 -11.66 -15.46 -5.74
C LYS A 134 -10.23 -15.43 -5.16
N ALA A 135 -9.44 -14.45 -5.56
CA ALA A 135 -8.07 -14.24 -5.09
C ALA A 135 -8.04 -13.19 -3.96
N LEU A 136 -6.90 -13.04 -3.28
CA LEU A 136 -6.72 -12.04 -2.23
C LEU A 136 -5.73 -10.95 -2.64
N LEU A 137 -6.16 -9.70 -2.47
CA LEU A 137 -5.32 -8.52 -2.48
C LEU A 137 -5.16 -7.98 -1.05
N TRP A 138 -3.95 -7.58 -0.70
CA TRP A 138 -3.67 -6.75 0.47
C TRP A 138 -3.22 -5.37 0.00
N TYR A 139 -3.99 -4.35 0.35
CA TYR A 139 -3.88 -3.00 -0.18
C TYR A 139 -3.28 -2.05 0.88
N PRO A 140 -2.01 -1.60 0.72
CA PRO A 140 -1.20 -1.03 1.80
C PRO A 140 -1.22 0.50 1.88
N VAL A 141 -2.33 1.15 1.55
CA VAL A 141 -2.35 2.61 1.40
C VAL A 141 -3.71 3.18 1.78
N GLN A 142 -3.71 4.42 2.25
CA GLN A 142 -4.91 5.18 2.57
C GLN A 142 -5.82 5.34 1.34
N TYR A 143 -7.13 5.39 1.56
CA TYR A 143 -8.09 5.59 0.48
C TYR A 143 -9.38 6.30 0.91
N GLU A 144 -10.25 6.52 -0.08
CA GLU A 144 -11.44 7.35 0.05
C GLU A 144 -12.58 6.75 0.87
N GLY A 145 -12.50 5.47 1.26
CA GLY A 145 -13.65 4.77 1.82
C GLY A 145 -14.66 4.35 0.74
N LEU A 146 -15.92 4.20 1.15
CA LEU A 146 -17.07 3.91 0.30
C LEU A 146 -16.94 2.62 -0.53
N GLU A 147 -16.14 1.67 -0.03
CA GLU A 147 -15.89 0.40 -0.68
C GLU A 147 -15.52 -0.63 0.38
N SER A 148 -16.02 -1.86 0.22
CA SER A 148 -15.54 -3.02 0.94
C SER A 148 -15.68 -4.22 0.04
N SER A 149 -14.62 -5.01 -0.10
CA SER A 149 -14.64 -6.26 -0.84
C SER A 149 -14.19 -7.41 0.05
N PRO A 150 -14.85 -8.58 0.00
CA PRO A 150 -14.38 -9.77 0.70
C PRO A 150 -13.05 -10.30 0.13
N ASN A 151 -12.57 -9.78 -1.00
CA ASN A 151 -11.33 -10.20 -1.64
C ASN A 151 -10.18 -9.20 -1.46
N ILE A 152 -10.39 -8.11 -0.71
CA ILE A 152 -9.37 -7.10 -0.41
C ILE A 152 -9.26 -6.90 1.10
N PHE A 153 -8.04 -7.05 1.63
CA PHE A 153 -7.69 -6.57 2.97
C PHE A 153 -7.12 -5.16 2.84
N TYR A 154 -7.72 -4.21 3.55
CA TYR A 154 -7.36 -2.79 3.49
C TYR A 154 -6.44 -2.48 4.68
N THR A 155 -5.14 -2.51 4.42
CA THR A 155 -4.10 -2.33 5.46
C THR A 155 -3.71 -0.88 5.71
N GLY A 156 -4.02 0.02 4.76
CA GLY A 156 -3.99 1.46 4.99
C GLY A 156 -5.29 1.99 5.61
N ALA A 157 -5.29 3.26 5.99
CA ALA A 157 -6.44 3.90 6.62
C ALA A 157 -7.59 4.24 5.65
N THR A 158 -8.80 4.31 6.20
CA THR A 158 -9.91 5.02 5.54
C THR A 158 -10.06 6.43 6.12
N THR A 159 -10.99 7.22 5.56
CA THR A 159 -11.07 8.67 5.82
C THR A 159 -11.39 9.02 7.28
N ASN A 160 -12.12 8.15 8.02
CA ASN A 160 -12.35 8.35 9.45
C ASN A 160 -11.10 8.16 10.34
N GLN A 161 -10.04 7.58 9.78
CA GLN A 161 -8.78 7.29 10.46
C GLN A 161 -7.63 8.20 10.01
N GLN A 162 -7.88 9.15 9.10
CA GLN A 162 -6.86 10.07 8.58
C GLN A 162 -7.43 11.46 8.29
N ILE A 163 -8.31 11.58 7.29
CA ILE A 163 -8.84 12.87 6.82
C ILE A 163 -9.67 13.56 7.91
N VAL A 164 -10.60 12.85 8.55
CA VAL A 164 -11.46 13.43 9.60
C VAL A 164 -10.62 13.91 10.78
N PRO A 165 -9.72 13.09 11.38
CA PRO A 165 -8.78 13.58 12.40
C PRO A 165 -7.91 14.76 11.97
N ALA A 166 -7.46 14.80 10.71
CA ALA A 166 -6.67 15.92 10.20
C ALA A 166 -7.46 17.23 10.15
N LEU A 167 -8.74 17.18 9.79
CA LEU A 167 -9.63 18.33 9.81
C LEU A 167 -9.98 18.76 11.24
N ASP A 168 -10.23 17.79 12.13
CA ASP A 168 -10.43 18.04 13.56
C ASP A 168 -9.22 18.77 14.16
N TYR A 169 -8.01 18.28 13.88
CA TYR A 169 -6.76 18.93 14.31
C TYR A 169 -6.64 20.36 13.77
N LEU A 170 -6.85 20.59 12.47
CA LEU A 170 -6.80 21.94 11.91
C LEU A 170 -7.80 22.89 12.60
N LYS A 171 -9.03 22.40 12.87
CA LYS A 171 -10.05 23.16 13.56
C LYS A 171 -9.65 23.49 15.01
N GLU A 172 -9.07 22.53 15.74
CA GLU A 172 -8.53 22.73 17.08
C GLU A 172 -7.37 23.74 17.10
N GLN A 173 -6.56 23.78 16.02
CA GLN A 173 -5.55 24.81 15.80
C GLN A 173 -6.13 26.17 15.35
N GLY A 174 -7.46 26.34 15.43
CA GLY A 174 -8.15 27.60 15.13
C GLY A 174 -8.31 27.90 13.64
N LYS A 175 -8.01 26.94 12.75
CA LYS A 175 -8.21 27.10 11.31
C LYS A 175 -9.70 27.00 10.98
N LYS A 176 -10.23 27.98 10.26
CA LYS A 176 -11.67 28.08 9.93
C LYS A 176 -11.94 27.91 8.45
N SER A 177 -10.90 27.89 7.62
CA SER A 177 -11.03 27.81 6.17
C SER A 177 -9.89 27.02 5.54
N VAL A 178 -10.21 26.26 4.50
CA VAL A 178 -9.25 25.48 3.71
C VAL A 178 -9.40 25.76 2.22
N PHE A 179 -8.30 25.60 1.48
CA PHE A 179 -8.33 25.46 0.02
C PHE A 179 -7.92 24.03 -0.34
N LEU A 180 -8.69 23.37 -1.19
CA LEU A 180 -8.46 21.98 -1.58
C LEU A 180 -7.61 21.91 -2.84
N VAL A 181 -6.53 21.14 -2.79
CA VAL A 181 -5.66 20.88 -3.95
C VAL A 181 -5.54 19.37 -4.10
N GLY A 182 -5.82 18.83 -5.28
CA GLY A 182 -5.82 17.38 -5.49
C GLY A 182 -5.42 16.93 -6.88
N SER A 183 -4.97 15.68 -7.00
CA SER A 183 -4.74 15.07 -8.31
C SER A 183 -6.08 14.63 -8.92
N ASP A 184 -6.26 14.77 -10.24
CA ASP A 184 -7.55 14.54 -10.89
C ASP A 184 -7.83 13.04 -11.13
N TYR A 185 -8.14 12.33 -10.05
CA TYR A 185 -8.63 10.94 -10.09
C TYR A 185 -9.56 10.64 -8.90
N VAL A 186 -10.01 9.39 -8.79
CA VAL A 186 -11.09 9.00 -7.88
C VAL A 186 -10.82 9.28 -6.40
N PHE A 187 -9.58 9.15 -5.91
CA PHE A 187 -9.29 9.40 -4.49
C PHE A 187 -9.47 10.87 -4.12
N PRO A 188 -8.76 11.85 -4.72
CA PRO A 188 -8.92 13.25 -4.34
C PRO A 188 -10.34 13.77 -4.58
N ARG A 189 -10.99 13.33 -5.67
CA ARG A 189 -12.38 13.71 -5.98
C ARG A 189 -13.36 13.26 -4.89
N THR A 190 -13.21 12.05 -4.38
CA THR A 190 -14.10 11.52 -3.32
C THR A 190 -13.71 12.05 -1.95
N ALA A 191 -12.42 12.10 -1.64
CA ALA A 191 -11.89 12.71 -0.42
C ALA A 191 -12.36 14.16 -0.27
N ASN A 192 -12.27 14.97 -1.32
CA ASN A 192 -12.70 16.38 -1.28
C ASN A 192 -14.21 16.54 -1.14
N LYS A 193 -15.03 15.59 -1.62
CA LYS A 193 -16.48 15.56 -1.29
C LYS A 193 -16.71 15.34 0.19
N ILE A 194 -15.97 14.41 0.81
CA ILE A 194 -16.02 14.13 2.25
C ILE A 194 -15.54 15.37 3.04
N ILE A 195 -14.43 15.98 2.64
CA ILE A 195 -13.89 17.20 3.27
C ILE A 195 -14.90 18.35 3.20
N LYS A 196 -15.56 18.55 2.06
CA LYS A 196 -16.61 19.58 1.93
C LYS A 196 -17.81 19.33 2.83
N ALA A 197 -18.27 18.08 2.93
CA ALA A 197 -19.36 17.71 3.83
C ALA A 197 -18.99 17.90 5.30
N TYR A 198 -17.78 17.47 5.70
CA TYR A 198 -17.23 17.73 7.02
C TYR A 198 -17.18 19.24 7.29
N ALA A 199 -16.62 20.03 6.37
CA ALA A 199 -16.44 21.47 6.56
C ALA A 199 -17.79 22.18 6.78
N ALA A 200 -18.78 21.88 5.94
CA ALA A 200 -20.13 22.42 6.05
C ALA A 200 -20.78 22.10 7.40
N ALA A 201 -20.60 20.87 7.92
CA ALA A 201 -21.17 20.45 9.19
C ALA A 201 -20.41 20.97 10.42
N ASN A 202 -19.11 21.26 10.28
CA ASN A 202 -18.22 21.54 11.41
C ASN A 202 -17.76 23.00 11.50
N GLY A 203 -18.39 23.90 10.74
CA GLY A 203 -18.13 25.34 10.80
C GLY A 203 -16.85 25.78 10.12
N MET A 204 -16.34 25.00 9.15
CA MET A 204 -15.21 25.37 8.32
C MET A 204 -15.68 25.76 6.90
N LYS A 205 -14.91 26.61 6.22
CA LYS A 205 -15.19 27.05 4.86
C LYS A 205 -14.20 26.44 3.87
N VAL A 206 -14.69 26.01 2.71
CA VAL A 206 -13.83 25.67 1.57
C VAL A 206 -13.80 26.88 0.64
N LEU A 207 -12.64 27.53 0.53
CA LEU A 207 -12.48 28.77 -0.25
C LEU A 207 -12.15 28.54 -1.72
N GLY A 208 -11.83 27.30 -2.07
CA GLY A 208 -11.55 26.87 -3.43
C GLY A 208 -11.18 25.40 -3.48
N GLU A 209 -11.25 24.84 -4.68
CA GLU A 209 -10.97 23.44 -4.97
C GLU A 209 -10.42 23.37 -6.39
N GLU A 210 -9.18 22.90 -6.53
CA GLU A 210 -8.50 22.79 -7.82
C GLU A 210 -7.90 21.40 -8.00
N TYR A 211 -7.92 20.92 -9.24
CA TYR A 211 -7.38 19.62 -9.61
C TYR A 211 -6.37 19.74 -10.74
N THR A 212 -5.31 18.95 -10.67
CA THR A 212 -4.32 18.79 -11.74
C THR A 212 -4.16 17.31 -12.10
N PRO A 213 -3.86 16.96 -13.36
CA PRO A 213 -3.54 15.58 -13.72
C PRO A 213 -2.36 15.03 -12.89
N LEU A 214 -2.28 13.70 -12.73
CA LEU A 214 -1.07 13.07 -12.20
C LEU A 214 0.13 13.39 -13.12
N GLY A 215 1.31 13.58 -12.55
CA GLY A 215 2.51 14.00 -13.29
C GLY A 215 2.52 15.49 -13.69
N HIS A 216 1.52 16.28 -13.28
CA HIS A 216 1.51 17.70 -13.59
C HIS A 216 2.62 18.45 -12.86
N THR A 217 3.31 19.35 -13.55
CA THR A 217 4.47 20.10 -13.01
C THR A 217 4.27 21.61 -12.93
N GLU A 218 3.19 22.17 -13.49
CA GLU A 218 3.00 23.63 -13.66
C GLU A 218 1.95 24.21 -12.70
N TYR A 219 2.31 24.36 -11.42
CA TYR A 219 1.37 24.78 -10.37
C TYR A 219 1.16 26.30 -10.23
N GLY A 220 1.83 27.15 -11.01
CA GLY A 220 1.89 28.60 -10.75
C GLY A 220 0.51 29.27 -10.73
N THR A 221 -0.35 28.93 -11.69
CA THR A 221 -1.74 29.43 -11.73
C THR A 221 -2.55 28.96 -10.52
N LEU A 222 -2.39 27.69 -10.12
CA LEU A 222 -3.09 27.11 -8.97
C LEU A 222 -2.61 27.78 -7.68
N VAL A 223 -1.30 27.91 -7.48
CA VAL A 223 -0.68 28.58 -6.33
C VAL A 223 -1.18 30.02 -6.22
N ASN A 224 -1.26 30.76 -7.34
CA ASN A 224 -1.81 32.11 -7.36
C ASN A 224 -3.27 32.15 -6.86
N LYS A 225 -4.11 31.19 -7.26
CA LYS A 225 -5.49 31.08 -6.74
C LYS A 225 -5.52 30.83 -5.23
N VAL A 226 -4.64 29.96 -4.73
CA VAL A 226 -4.52 29.70 -3.27
C VAL A 226 -4.15 30.99 -2.53
N VAL A 227 -3.12 31.70 -2.98
CA VAL A 227 -2.66 32.95 -2.37
C VAL A 227 -3.74 34.02 -2.40
N GLN A 228 -4.49 34.15 -3.50
CA GLN A 228 -5.59 35.11 -3.63
C GLN A 228 -6.77 34.78 -2.72
N ALA A 229 -7.09 33.49 -2.56
CA ALA A 229 -8.18 33.04 -1.70
C ALA A 229 -7.90 33.24 -0.20
N ARG A 230 -6.61 33.28 0.21
CA ARG A 230 -6.16 33.44 1.60
C ARG A 230 -6.86 32.49 2.58
N PRO A 231 -6.82 31.16 2.36
CA PRO A 231 -7.34 30.21 3.33
C PRO A 231 -6.45 30.17 4.58
N ASP A 232 -7.00 29.70 5.71
CA ASP A 232 -6.20 29.49 6.92
C ASP A 232 -5.22 28.31 6.79
N ALA A 233 -5.54 27.35 5.91
CA ALA A 233 -4.71 26.19 5.55
C ALA A 233 -5.00 25.68 4.13
N VAL A 234 -4.07 24.93 3.55
CA VAL A 234 -4.32 24.14 2.33
C VAL A 234 -4.52 22.68 2.73
N PHE A 235 -5.53 22.02 2.19
CA PHE A 235 -5.70 20.57 2.33
C PHE A 235 -5.25 19.89 1.03
N ASN A 236 -4.13 19.17 1.09
CA ASN A 236 -3.43 18.60 -0.05
C ASN A 236 -3.72 17.11 -0.22
N THR A 237 -4.23 16.76 -1.39
CA THR A 237 -4.51 15.40 -1.88
C THR A 237 -3.80 15.14 -3.21
N LEU A 238 -2.72 15.89 -3.52
CA LEU A 238 -1.82 15.59 -4.63
C LEU A 238 -0.98 14.35 -4.32
N ASN A 239 -0.65 13.57 -5.35
CA ASN A 239 0.07 12.31 -5.20
C ASN A 239 1.35 12.25 -6.03
N GLY A 240 2.32 11.46 -5.55
CA GLY A 240 3.61 11.20 -6.21
C GLY A 240 4.39 12.46 -6.59
N ASP A 241 4.97 12.45 -7.79
CA ASP A 241 5.82 13.53 -8.30
C ASP A 241 5.16 14.92 -8.37
N SER A 242 3.83 14.98 -8.40
CA SER A 242 3.05 16.21 -8.39
C SER A 242 3.27 17.04 -7.11
N ASN A 243 3.55 16.38 -5.98
CA ASN A 243 3.90 17.06 -4.74
C ASN A 243 5.23 17.83 -4.87
N VAL A 244 6.22 17.28 -5.57
CA VAL A 244 7.53 17.92 -5.77
C VAL A 244 7.37 19.27 -6.44
N ALA A 245 6.61 19.33 -7.53
CA ALA A 245 6.38 20.56 -8.27
C ALA A 245 5.50 21.55 -7.47
N PHE A 246 4.44 21.08 -6.81
CA PHE A 246 3.55 21.94 -6.03
C PHE A 246 4.29 22.66 -4.90
N PHE A 247 5.02 21.94 -4.03
CA PHE A 247 5.70 22.55 -2.89
C PHE A 247 6.83 23.50 -3.30
N LYS A 248 7.59 23.18 -4.37
CA LYS A 248 8.61 24.09 -4.93
C LYS A 248 7.99 25.41 -5.41
N GLN A 249 6.85 25.36 -6.08
CA GLN A 249 6.19 26.57 -6.57
C GLN A 249 5.46 27.33 -5.46
N LEU A 250 4.90 26.62 -4.47
CA LEU A 250 4.32 27.22 -3.27
C LEU A 250 5.37 28.04 -2.51
N LYS A 251 6.56 27.45 -2.28
CA LYS A 251 7.71 28.14 -1.67
C LYS A 251 8.19 29.32 -2.52
N SER A 252 8.27 29.16 -3.83
CA SER A 252 8.67 30.24 -4.76
C SER A 252 7.70 31.43 -4.75
N ALA A 253 6.42 31.19 -4.45
CA ALA A 253 5.42 32.23 -4.23
C ALA A 253 5.50 32.88 -2.84
N GLY A 254 6.48 32.50 -2.02
CA GLY A 254 6.71 33.06 -0.69
C GLY A 254 5.78 32.51 0.40
N VAL A 255 5.01 31.45 0.12
CA VAL A 255 4.14 30.82 1.11
C VAL A 255 4.98 29.95 2.03
N THR A 256 4.79 30.11 3.34
CA THR A 256 5.42 29.29 4.38
C THR A 256 4.37 28.61 5.25
N ALA A 257 4.74 27.53 5.93
CA ALA A 257 3.85 26.85 6.87
C ALA A 257 3.38 27.72 8.04
N LYS A 258 4.17 28.74 8.42
CA LYS A 258 3.82 29.69 9.47
C LYS A 258 2.61 30.55 9.08
N ASP A 259 2.54 30.93 7.82
CA ASP A 259 1.48 31.80 7.30
C ASP A 259 0.26 30.96 6.89
N MET A 260 0.49 29.87 6.14
CA MET A 260 -0.54 29.02 5.57
C MET A 260 -0.04 27.56 5.55
N PRO A 261 -0.25 26.79 6.64
CA PRO A 261 0.15 25.40 6.68
C PRO A 261 -0.57 24.60 5.60
N VAL A 262 0.15 23.63 5.04
CA VAL A 262 -0.42 22.62 4.16
C VAL A 262 -0.59 21.38 5.00
N MET A 263 -1.79 20.82 5.05
CA MET A 263 -2.07 19.50 5.60
C MET A 263 -2.13 18.51 4.44
N SER A 264 -1.13 17.64 4.32
CA SER A 264 -1.07 16.63 3.26
C SER A 264 -1.46 15.26 3.78
N VAL A 265 -2.22 14.51 2.97
CA VAL A 265 -2.55 13.11 3.24
C VAL A 265 -1.81 12.13 2.31
N SER A 266 -0.84 12.65 1.54
CA SER A 266 -0.15 11.92 0.47
C SER A 266 1.32 12.36 0.31
N VAL A 267 1.95 12.84 1.39
CA VAL A 267 3.39 13.12 1.47
C VAL A 267 3.95 12.42 2.70
N ALA A 268 4.87 11.48 2.51
CA ALA A 268 5.62 10.85 3.59
C ALA A 268 7.12 11.14 3.47
N GLU A 269 7.94 10.51 4.30
CA GLU A 269 9.38 10.77 4.41
C GLU A 269 10.11 10.64 3.05
N GLU A 270 9.69 9.72 2.17
CA GLU A 270 10.28 9.58 0.84
C GLU A 270 9.93 10.76 -0.07
N GLU A 271 8.68 11.23 -0.07
CA GLU A 271 8.29 12.41 -0.83
C GLU A 271 8.97 13.68 -0.30
N VAL A 272 9.18 13.81 1.01
CA VAL A 272 9.92 14.95 1.61
C VAL A 272 11.31 15.06 0.98
N LYS A 273 12.01 13.94 0.79
CA LYS A 273 13.32 13.91 0.12
C LYS A 273 13.23 14.38 -1.34
N GLY A 274 12.23 13.92 -2.08
CA GLY A 274 12.01 14.34 -3.48
C GLY A 274 11.61 15.81 -3.64
N ILE A 275 10.79 16.33 -2.70
CA ILE A 275 10.36 17.73 -2.64
C ILE A 275 11.55 18.64 -2.30
N GLY A 276 12.47 18.16 -1.47
CA GLY A 276 13.55 18.94 -0.87
C GLY A 276 13.06 19.64 0.39
N VAL A 277 13.69 19.34 1.53
CA VAL A 277 13.22 19.72 2.87
C VAL A 277 12.96 21.23 3.01
N ASP A 278 13.78 22.09 2.40
CA ASP A 278 13.63 23.55 2.44
C ASP A 278 12.30 24.06 1.84
N ASN A 279 11.65 23.25 0.99
CA ASN A 279 10.37 23.58 0.36
C ASN A 279 9.17 23.16 1.21
N ILE A 280 9.35 22.31 2.23
CA ILE A 280 8.24 21.66 2.94
C ILE A 280 8.39 21.65 4.47
N ALA A 281 9.54 22.02 5.02
CA ALA A 281 9.74 22.11 6.47
C ALA A 281 8.64 22.98 7.14
N GLY A 282 8.11 22.49 8.25
CA GLY A 282 7.01 23.06 9.03
C GLY A 282 5.60 22.75 8.50
N HIS A 283 5.45 22.22 7.27
CA HIS A 283 4.15 21.79 6.78
C HIS A 283 3.71 20.49 7.48
N LEU A 284 2.41 20.23 7.47
CA LEU A 284 1.77 19.14 8.21
C LEU A 284 1.43 17.96 7.29
N VAL A 285 1.50 16.77 7.86
CA VAL A 285 1.11 15.53 7.20
C VAL A 285 0.24 14.70 8.14
N ALA A 286 -0.75 13.99 7.60
CA ALA A 286 -1.63 13.10 8.37
C ALA A 286 -1.45 11.66 7.91
N TRP A 287 -1.09 10.78 8.85
CA TRP A 287 -0.76 9.38 8.59
C TRP A 287 -1.09 8.52 9.81
N ASN A 288 -0.78 7.22 9.78
CA ASN A 288 -0.98 6.29 10.91
C ASN A 288 0.35 5.78 11.50
N TYR A 289 1.44 6.02 10.79
CA TYR A 289 2.82 5.74 11.17
C TYR A 289 3.77 6.84 10.70
N TYR A 290 4.82 7.07 11.49
CA TYR A 290 6.02 7.80 11.09
C TYR A 290 7.25 6.99 11.42
N GLN A 291 8.35 7.15 10.67
CA GLN A 291 9.64 6.54 11.01
C GLN A 291 10.07 6.83 12.46
N THR A 292 9.67 8.00 12.99
CA THR A 292 10.00 8.48 14.34
C THR A 292 9.14 7.87 15.45
N THR A 293 8.21 6.97 15.13
CA THR A 293 7.32 6.31 16.11
C THR A 293 8.14 5.56 17.17
N LYS A 294 7.90 5.81 18.45
CA LYS A 294 8.73 5.25 19.54
C LYS A 294 8.19 3.91 20.04
N ASN A 295 8.73 2.80 19.54
CA ASN A 295 8.56 1.47 20.12
C ASN A 295 9.60 0.49 19.56
N ALA A 296 9.81 -0.64 20.24
CA ALA A 296 10.82 -1.63 19.87
C ALA A 296 10.56 -2.32 18.51
N ALA A 297 9.29 -2.48 18.11
CA ALA A 297 8.96 -3.06 16.82
C ALA A 297 9.36 -2.13 15.68
N ASN A 298 9.15 -0.82 15.86
CA ASN A 298 9.59 0.20 14.92
C ASN A 298 11.12 0.30 14.84
N ASP A 299 11.80 0.36 15.99
CA ASP A 299 13.27 0.43 16.01
C ASP A 299 13.91 -0.73 15.23
N LYS A 300 13.33 -1.94 15.37
CA LYS A 300 13.75 -3.12 14.60
C LYS A 300 13.46 -2.97 13.11
N PHE A 301 12.26 -2.55 12.73
CA PHE A 301 11.87 -2.37 11.33
C PHE A 301 12.76 -1.33 10.62
N VAL A 302 12.95 -0.15 11.21
CA VAL A 302 13.79 0.91 10.65
C VAL A 302 15.24 0.45 10.53
N ALA A 303 15.78 -0.22 11.56
CA ALA A 303 17.14 -0.75 11.52
C ALA A 303 17.32 -1.82 10.43
N ALA A 304 16.39 -2.77 10.32
CA ALA A 304 16.43 -3.83 9.31
C ALA A 304 16.31 -3.25 7.90
N PHE A 305 15.39 -2.31 7.69
CA PHE A 305 15.20 -1.66 6.41
C PHE A 305 16.44 -0.89 5.96
N LYS A 306 17.02 -0.07 6.85
CA LYS A 306 18.26 0.66 6.58
C LYS A 306 19.46 -0.27 6.35
N ALA A 307 19.58 -1.36 7.10
CA ALA A 307 20.63 -2.36 6.88
C ALA A 307 20.52 -3.01 5.50
N ARG A 308 19.28 -3.24 5.01
CA ARG A 308 19.01 -3.93 3.75
C ARG A 308 19.08 -3.02 2.52
N TYR A 309 18.67 -1.76 2.64
CA TYR A 309 18.48 -0.85 1.51
C TYR A 309 19.36 0.42 1.55
N GLY A 310 20.08 0.64 2.65
CA GLY A 310 21.02 1.76 2.83
C GLY A 310 20.66 2.66 4.01
N ALA A 311 21.67 3.20 4.69
CA ALA A 311 21.51 4.00 5.91
C ALA A 311 20.71 5.30 5.69
N ASP A 312 20.78 5.87 4.47
CA ASP A 312 20.09 7.10 4.07
C ASP A 312 18.64 6.87 3.60
N ARG A 313 18.17 5.62 3.59
CA ARG A 313 16.78 5.31 3.26
C ARG A 313 15.89 5.62 4.46
N VAL A 314 14.65 5.99 4.15
CA VAL A 314 13.61 6.27 5.15
C VAL A 314 12.48 5.25 5.02
N THR A 315 11.68 5.13 6.08
CA THR A 315 10.42 4.37 6.09
C THR A 315 9.24 5.32 6.17
N SER A 316 8.09 4.92 5.64
CA SER A 316 6.85 5.69 5.65
C SER A 316 5.64 4.84 6.00
N ASP A 317 4.48 5.48 6.16
CA ASP A 317 3.21 4.80 6.50
C ASP A 317 2.78 3.74 5.47
N PRO A 318 2.77 4.01 4.15
CA PRO A 318 2.44 2.96 3.17
C PRO A 318 3.44 1.80 3.14
N MET A 319 4.73 2.08 3.38
CA MET A 319 5.75 1.03 3.51
C MET A 319 5.49 0.13 4.71
N GLU A 320 5.13 0.75 5.84
CA GLU A 320 4.77 0.05 7.07
C GLU A 320 3.52 -0.80 6.89
N ALA A 321 2.48 -0.26 6.24
CA ALA A 321 1.27 -0.99 5.93
C ALA A 321 1.53 -2.19 5.01
N GLY A 322 2.40 -2.04 4.00
CA GLY A 322 2.85 -3.13 3.13
C GLY A 322 3.65 -4.20 3.89
N TYR A 323 4.61 -3.76 4.70
CA TYR A 323 5.38 -4.63 5.59
C TYR A 323 4.44 -5.44 6.52
N ASN A 324 3.45 -4.79 7.11
CA ASN A 324 2.46 -5.43 7.97
C ASN A 324 1.53 -6.37 7.24
N ALA A 325 1.11 -6.03 6.02
CA ALA A 325 0.24 -6.88 5.21
C ALA A 325 0.82 -8.29 5.03
N VAL A 326 2.13 -8.40 4.77
CA VAL A 326 2.79 -9.70 4.60
C VAL A 326 2.75 -10.53 5.89
N TYR A 327 2.99 -9.91 7.04
CA TYR A 327 2.95 -10.58 8.34
C TYR A 327 1.52 -10.97 8.76
N LEU A 328 0.55 -10.09 8.53
CA LEU A 328 -0.87 -10.34 8.79
C LEU A 328 -1.38 -11.51 7.93
N TRP A 329 -1.03 -11.53 6.65
CA TRP A 329 -1.35 -12.66 5.78
C TRP A 329 -0.70 -13.96 6.26
N ALA A 330 0.59 -13.93 6.60
CA ALA A 330 1.30 -15.11 7.10
C ALA A 330 0.66 -15.66 8.39
N GLU A 331 0.23 -14.78 9.30
CA GLU A 331 -0.49 -15.18 10.52
C GLU A 331 -1.87 -15.77 10.20
N ALA A 332 -2.61 -15.18 9.27
CA ALA A 332 -3.89 -15.71 8.82
C ALA A 332 -3.75 -17.10 8.18
N VAL A 333 -2.70 -17.32 7.38
CA VAL A 333 -2.38 -18.62 6.78
C VAL A 333 -2.00 -19.64 7.85
N LYS A 334 -1.19 -19.27 8.85
CA LYS A 334 -0.84 -20.16 9.98
C LYS A 334 -2.09 -20.58 10.75
N LYS A 335 -2.95 -19.63 11.10
CA LYS A 335 -4.21 -19.88 11.81
C LYS A 335 -5.20 -20.71 10.97
N ALA A 336 -5.23 -20.52 9.66
CA ALA A 336 -6.03 -21.31 8.74
C ALA A 336 -5.47 -22.72 8.47
N GLY A 337 -4.16 -22.93 8.67
CA GLY A 337 -3.46 -24.15 8.28
C GLY A 337 -3.37 -24.36 6.77
N SER A 338 -3.66 -23.33 5.97
CA SER A 338 -3.74 -23.41 4.50
C SER A 338 -3.60 -22.03 3.86
N THR A 339 -3.15 -21.99 2.60
CA THR A 339 -3.19 -20.79 1.75
C THR A 339 -4.49 -20.64 0.97
N ASP A 340 -5.49 -21.50 1.21
CA ASP A 340 -6.83 -21.36 0.63
C ASP A 340 -7.45 -20.02 1.03
N VAL A 341 -7.97 -19.29 0.04
CA VAL A 341 -8.44 -17.91 0.20
C VAL A 341 -9.59 -17.80 1.21
N GLU A 342 -10.58 -18.70 1.14
CA GLU A 342 -11.73 -18.64 2.03
C GLU A 342 -11.35 -19.04 3.46
N ALA A 343 -10.47 -20.04 3.62
CA ALA A 343 -9.92 -20.41 4.93
C ALA A 343 -9.13 -19.24 5.56
N VAL A 344 -8.26 -18.58 4.77
CA VAL A 344 -7.48 -17.42 5.21
C VAL A 344 -8.41 -16.27 5.62
N LYS A 345 -9.41 -15.92 4.81
CA LYS A 345 -10.38 -14.86 5.14
C LYS A 345 -11.10 -15.14 6.46
N LYS A 346 -11.60 -16.36 6.63
CA LYS A 346 -12.29 -16.78 7.87
C LYS A 346 -11.37 -16.72 9.09
N ALA A 347 -10.09 -17.04 8.93
CA ALA A 347 -9.11 -17.00 10.01
C ALA A 347 -8.65 -15.58 10.36
N ALA A 348 -8.65 -14.66 9.38
CA ALA A 348 -8.05 -13.33 9.49
C ALA A 348 -8.72 -12.42 10.53
N GLY A 349 -10.04 -12.50 10.69
CA GLY A 349 -10.78 -11.64 11.60
C GLY A 349 -10.24 -11.68 13.04
N GLY A 350 -9.95 -10.50 13.59
CA GLY A 350 -9.45 -10.33 14.95
C GLY A 350 -7.98 -10.72 15.14
N ILE A 351 -7.23 -11.04 14.09
CA ILE A 351 -5.77 -11.15 14.20
C ILE A 351 -5.22 -9.79 14.64
N ALA A 352 -4.43 -9.82 15.70
CA ALA A 352 -3.75 -8.66 16.26
C ALA A 352 -2.25 -8.96 16.39
N LEU A 353 -1.41 -8.03 15.92
CA LEU A 353 0.06 -8.16 15.97
C LEU A 353 0.67 -6.86 16.50
N ASP A 354 1.75 -6.96 17.29
CA ASP A 354 2.58 -5.81 17.66
C ASP A 354 3.56 -5.51 16.52
N ARG A 355 3.39 -4.35 15.89
CA ARG A 355 4.03 -3.95 14.63
C ARG A 355 4.57 -2.51 14.73
N PRO A 356 5.27 -1.97 13.70
CA PRO A 356 5.93 -0.66 13.83
C PRO A 356 4.99 0.49 14.24
N GLU A 357 3.74 0.53 13.76
CA GLU A 357 2.76 1.54 14.18
C GLU A 357 2.17 1.34 15.59
N GLY A 358 2.48 0.21 16.24
CA GLY A 358 1.85 -0.27 17.46
C GLY A 358 1.06 -1.56 17.20
N GLN A 359 0.03 -1.82 18.00
CA GLN A 359 -0.84 -2.96 17.77
C GLN A 359 -1.73 -2.72 16.55
N VAL A 360 -1.63 -3.60 15.55
CA VAL A 360 -2.48 -3.61 14.36
C VAL A 360 -3.47 -4.74 14.46
N THR A 361 -4.74 -4.48 14.14
CA THR A 361 -5.82 -5.46 14.26
C THR A 361 -6.68 -5.48 13.01
N ILE A 362 -6.93 -6.68 12.47
CA ILE A 362 -7.87 -6.90 11.38
C ILE A 362 -9.30 -6.82 11.92
N ASP A 363 -10.08 -5.87 11.41
CA ASP A 363 -11.51 -5.82 11.64
C ASP A 363 -12.19 -6.99 10.91
N GLY A 364 -12.84 -7.86 11.69
CA GLY A 364 -13.49 -9.07 11.18
C GLY A 364 -14.76 -8.80 10.38
N ASP A 365 -15.35 -7.61 10.48
CA ASP A 365 -16.61 -7.29 9.82
C ASP A 365 -16.38 -6.83 8.37
N ASN A 366 -15.27 -6.13 8.10
CA ASN A 366 -15.05 -5.45 6.81
C ASN A 366 -13.64 -5.57 6.21
N GLN A 367 -12.75 -6.38 6.80
CA GLN A 367 -11.37 -6.62 6.32
C GLN A 367 -10.45 -5.37 6.30
N HIS A 368 -10.83 -4.30 6.99
CA HIS A 368 -9.97 -3.13 7.21
C HIS A 368 -9.18 -3.25 8.50
N MET A 369 -8.19 -2.38 8.72
CA MET A 369 -7.41 -2.34 9.95
C MET A 369 -7.90 -1.28 10.93
N PHE A 370 -7.78 -1.56 12.22
CA PHE A 370 -7.72 -0.50 13.23
C PHE A 370 -6.42 0.28 13.06
N LYS A 371 -6.52 1.61 13.01
CA LYS A 371 -5.36 2.49 12.80
C LYS A 371 -5.36 3.63 13.81
N THR A 372 -4.20 3.96 14.36
CA THR A 372 -4.03 5.17 15.19
C THR A 372 -3.87 6.35 14.25
N ALA A 373 -4.69 7.39 14.36
CA ALA A 373 -4.50 8.60 13.56
C ALA A 373 -3.37 9.42 14.15
N ARG A 374 -2.47 9.94 13.31
CA ARG A 374 -1.34 10.78 13.70
C ARG A 374 -1.26 12.01 12.79
N ILE A 375 -0.89 13.14 13.38
CA ILE A 375 -0.51 14.35 12.66
C ILE A 375 0.95 14.61 12.96
N GLY A 376 1.70 14.90 11.91
CA GLY A 376 3.14 15.14 11.95
C GLY A 376 3.49 16.46 11.30
N GLU A 377 4.58 17.06 11.78
CA GLU A 377 5.23 18.22 11.21
C GLU A 377 6.53 17.78 10.54
N VAL A 378 6.77 18.25 9.32
CA VAL A 378 8.03 17.95 8.61
C VAL A 378 9.15 18.80 9.20
N GLU A 379 10.16 18.16 9.76
CA GLU A 379 11.30 18.82 10.42
C GLU A 379 12.40 19.17 9.40
N PRO A 380 13.30 20.12 9.71
CA PRO A 380 14.41 20.51 8.83
C PRO A 380 15.42 19.40 8.51
N ASP A 381 15.44 18.31 9.27
CA ASP A 381 16.26 17.12 8.99
C ASP A 381 15.59 16.13 8.01
N GLY A 382 14.38 16.47 7.53
CA GLY A 382 13.58 15.67 6.61
C GLY A 382 12.80 14.53 7.28
N GLN A 383 12.86 14.41 8.61
CA GLN A 383 11.99 13.50 9.36
C GLN A 383 10.63 14.14 9.62
N ILE A 384 9.64 13.30 9.91
CA ILE A 384 8.34 13.76 10.36
C ILE A 384 8.24 13.56 11.86
N LYS A 385 8.01 14.64 12.59
CA LYS A 385 7.78 14.63 14.03
C LYS A 385 6.30 14.58 14.31
N GLU A 386 5.87 13.59 15.08
CA GLU A 386 4.50 13.56 15.58
C GLU A 386 4.20 14.76 16.50
N VAL A 387 3.13 15.48 16.19
CA VAL A 387 2.61 16.61 16.98
C VAL A 387 1.24 16.30 17.62
N TRP A 388 0.54 15.29 17.13
CA TRP A 388 -0.73 14.82 17.68
C TRP A 388 -0.98 13.36 17.30
N ASN A 389 -1.69 12.61 18.16
CA ASN A 389 -2.26 11.31 17.80
C ASN A 389 -3.62 11.09 18.50
N SER A 390 -4.40 10.13 18.00
CA SER A 390 -5.74 9.81 18.54
C SER A 390 -5.76 9.12 19.91
N GLY A 391 -4.61 8.86 20.53
CA GLY A 391 -4.41 8.18 21.81
C GLY A 391 -4.69 6.67 21.78
N LYS A 392 -5.53 6.21 20.85
CA LYS A 392 -5.88 4.80 20.63
C LYS A 392 -6.19 4.53 19.15
N PRO A 393 -6.11 3.26 18.71
CA PRO A 393 -6.57 2.89 17.37
C PRO A 393 -8.06 3.19 17.17
N ILE A 394 -8.39 3.75 16.01
CA ILE A 394 -9.74 4.08 15.57
C ILE A 394 -10.30 2.89 14.78
N LYS A 395 -11.53 2.45 15.09
CA LYS A 395 -12.23 1.41 14.32
C LYS A 395 -12.47 1.90 12.89
N PRO A 396 -12.18 1.11 11.84
CA PRO A 396 -12.44 1.53 10.47
C PRO A 396 -13.95 1.67 10.22
N ASP A 397 -14.36 2.83 9.69
CA ASP A 397 -15.72 3.12 9.26
C ASP A 397 -15.66 3.65 7.81
N PRO A 398 -15.42 2.76 6.82
CA PRO A 398 -15.19 3.17 5.44
C PRO A 398 -16.41 3.86 4.82
N TYR A 399 -17.60 3.64 5.37
CA TYR A 399 -18.84 4.27 4.93
C TYR A 399 -19.26 5.46 5.81
N LEU A 400 -18.42 5.89 6.76
CA LEU A 400 -18.69 7.02 7.65
C LEU A 400 -20.06 6.96 8.36
N ARG A 401 -20.56 5.76 8.66
CA ARG A 401 -21.90 5.54 9.24
C ARG A 401 -22.04 6.13 10.64
N THR A 402 -20.93 6.30 11.34
CA THR A 402 -20.89 6.92 12.68
C THR A 402 -20.95 8.45 12.64
N TYR A 403 -20.90 9.07 11.46
CA TYR A 403 -20.92 10.51 11.28
C TYR A 403 -22.25 10.95 10.68
N SER A 404 -23.09 11.64 11.48
CA SER A 404 -24.42 12.11 11.04
C SER A 404 -24.38 13.03 9.81
N TRP A 405 -23.28 13.78 9.64
CA TRP A 405 -23.08 14.66 8.48
C TRP A 405 -22.72 13.91 7.19
N ALA A 406 -22.35 12.63 7.25
CA ALA A 406 -21.92 11.85 6.11
C ALA A 406 -23.06 11.09 5.41
N GLY A 407 -24.31 11.17 5.93
CA GLY A 407 -25.43 10.35 5.44
C GLY A 407 -25.77 10.50 3.95
N GLY A 408 -25.41 11.63 3.32
CA GLY A 408 -25.61 11.85 1.88
C GLY A 408 -24.42 11.48 0.98
N LEU A 409 -23.35 10.91 1.55
CA LEU A 409 -22.12 10.55 0.82
C LEU A 409 -22.05 9.08 0.40
N VAL A 410 -22.88 8.23 1.01
CA VAL A 410 -22.90 6.76 0.83
C VAL A 410 -23.90 6.34 -0.22
#